data_AF-A0A961L317-F1
#
_entry.id   AF-A0A961L317-F1
#
_cell.length_a   1.000
_cell.length_b   1.000
_cell.length_c   1.000
_cell.angle_alpha   90.00
_cell.angle_beta   90.00
_cell.angle_gamma   90.00
#
_symmetry.space_group_name_H-M   'P 1'
#
loop_
_entity.id
_entity.type
_entity.pdbx_description
1 polymer ?
#
loop_
_entity_poly.entity_id
_entity_poly.type
_entity_poly.pdbx_seq_one_letter_code
_entity_poly.pdbx_strand_id
1 'polypeptide(L)'
;MSDDRLIVGLDLPDADAARAMVTRLGDSVGFYKIGLGLLPFGGLDLARELRERGKRVFLDMKLFDIGATVTAAARGLAANVAPDFLTVHGDPQVVAAAALGRGGARTRILAVTVLTSLDRADLDAALIRDGDMAEIVVERARLVLANPDPDQVARNVVALREPVQCLTGQEFLGDLTLELDAVRSVLHHGFHPSKARRPGQFHS
;
A
#
# COMPACT_ATOMS: atom_id res chain seq x y z
N MET A 1 21.76 -5.23 12.28
CA MET A 1 21.25 -3.90 11.87
C MET A 1 20.10 -4.15 10.90
N SER A 2 18.97 -3.46 11.04
CA SER A 2 17.84 -3.59 10.12
C SER A 2 18.21 -3.04 8.73
N ASP A 3 17.80 -3.71 7.65
CA ASP A 3 17.85 -3.12 6.31
C ASP A 3 16.69 -2.12 6.17
N ASP A 4 17.03 -0.83 6.13
CA ASP A 4 16.05 0.26 6.06
C ASP A 4 15.25 0.30 4.74
N ARG A 5 15.62 -0.53 3.76
CA ARG A 5 14.92 -0.67 2.48
C ARG A 5 13.82 -1.74 2.51
N LEU A 6 13.83 -2.64 3.48
CA LEU A 6 12.85 -3.72 3.59
C LEU A 6 11.58 -3.23 4.31
N ILE A 7 10.43 -3.36 3.66
CA ILE A 7 9.10 -3.16 4.26
C ILE A 7 8.39 -4.50 4.34
N VAL A 8 8.00 -4.91 5.55
CA VAL A 8 7.25 -6.16 5.74
C VAL A 8 5.75 -5.86 5.82
N GLY A 9 4.97 -6.47 4.92
CA GLY A 9 3.52 -6.48 5.01
C GLY A 9 3.02 -7.36 6.14
N LEU A 10 2.19 -6.80 7.02
CA LEU A 10 1.51 -7.52 8.09
C LEU A 10 0.12 -7.97 7.61
N ASP A 11 0.10 -8.72 6.52
CA ASP A 11 -1.11 -9.28 5.91
C ASP A 11 -1.49 -10.58 6.65
N LEU A 12 -1.87 -10.43 7.93
CA LEU A 12 -2.16 -11.50 8.87
C LEU A 12 -3.61 -11.40 9.39
N PRO A 13 -4.18 -12.47 9.95
CA PRO A 13 -5.61 -12.49 10.32
C PRO A 13 -6.01 -11.44 11.36
N ASP A 14 -5.13 -11.11 12.31
CA ASP A 14 -5.39 -10.20 13.41
C ASP A 14 -4.10 -9.58 13.98
N ALA A 15 -4.28 -8.58 14.87
CA ALA A 15 -3.15 -7.88 15.48
C ALA A 15 -2.25 -8.78 16.34
N ASP A 16 -2.76 -9.86 16.93
CA ASP A 16 -1.96 -10.75 17.78
C ASP A 16 -0.99 -11.59 16.92
N ALA A 17 -1.47 -12.14 15.82
CA ALA A 17 -0.64 -12.80 14.82
C ALA A 17 0.44 -11.84 14.27
N ALA A 18 0.07 -10.58 14.03
CA ALA A 18 0.99 -9.55 13.58
C ALA A 18 2.05 -9.17 14.63
N ARG A 19 1.69 -9.07 15.92
CA ARG A 19 2.65 -8.87 17.03
C ARG A 19 3.63 -10.03 17.15
N ALA A 20 3.14 -11.26 17.00
CA ALA A 20 3.98 -12.45 17.02
C ALA A 20 4.99 -12.43 15.86
N MET A 21 4.55 -12.04 14.66
CA MET A 21 5.44 -11.86 13.50
C MET A 21 6.51 -10.80 13.75
N VAL A 22 6.13 -9.61 14.23
CA VAL A 22 7.07 -8.52 14.54
C VAL A 22 8.10 -8.97 15.58
N THR A 23 7.65 -9.68 16.62
CA THR A 23 8.53 -10.22 17.67
C THR A 23 9.53 -11.22 17.08
N ARG A 24 9.06 -12.10 16.19
CA ARG A 24 9.92 -13.09 15.52
C ARG A 24 10.97 -12.45 14.61
N LEU A 25 10.63 -11.37 13.91
CA LEU A 25 11.56 -10.64 13.04
C LEU A 25 12.57 -9.81 13.85
N GLY A 26 12.21 -9.36 15.06
CA GLY A 26 13.10 -8.66 15.97
C GLY A 26 13.73 -7.41 15.34
N ASP A 27 15.06 -7.32 15.37
CA ASP A 27 15.84 -6.18 14.86
C ASP A 27 16.28 -6.33 13.40
N SER A 28 15.93 -7.42 12.74
CA SER A 28 16.18 -7.59 11.31
C SER A 28 15.30 -6.67 10.45
N VAL A 29 14.13 -6.28 10.98
CA VAL A 29 13.14 -5.46 10.28
C VAL A 29 12.77 -4.23 11.11
N GLY A 30 12.88 -3.07 10.47
CA GLY A 30 12.56 -1.77 11.04
C GLY A 30 11.26 -1.16 10.53
N PHE A 31 10.67 -1.66 9.42
CA PHE A 31 9.55 -1.01 8.74
C PHE A 31 8.43 -1.98 8.38
N TYR A 32 7.21 -1.65 8.79
CA TYR A 32 6.05 -2.51 8.61
C TYR A 32 4.92 -1.80 7.85
N LYS A 33 4.27 -2.51 6.93
CA LYS A 33 3.05 -2.09 6.25
C LYS A 33 1.84 -2.73 6.91
N ILE A 34 0.88 -1.89 7.31
CA ILE A 34 -0.42 -2.32 7.84
C ILE A 34 -1.47 -1.93 6.81
N GLY A 35 -2.16 -2.94 6.26
CA GLY A 35 -3.21 -2.76 5.25
C GLY A 35 -4.62 -2.75 5.86
N LEU A 36 -5.60 -2.45 5.01
CA LEU A 36 -7.02 -2.38 5.36
C LEU A 36 -7.54 -3.63 6.09
N GLY A 37 -7.07 -4.82 5.72
CA GLY A 37 -7.52 -6.09 6.30
C GLY A 37 -7.28 -6.21 7.81
N LEU A 38 -6.23 -5.56 8.34
CA LEU A 38 -5.90 -5.60 9.76
C LEU A 38 -6.64 -4.53 10.59
N LEU A 39 -7.20 -3.49 9.94
CA LEU A 39 -7.86 -2.39 10.63
C LEU A 39 -8.98 -2.81 11.59
N PRO A 40 -9.97 -3.63 11.17
CA PRO A 40 -11.04 -4.05 12.08
C PRO A 40 -10.54 -4.96 13.21
N PHE A 41 -9.34 -5.54 13.06
CA PHE A 41 -8.76 -6.50 13.99
C PHE A 41 -7.58 -5.89 14.79
N GLY A 42 -7.65 -4.59 15.08
CA GLY A 42 -6.67 -3.91 15.96
C GLY A 42 -5.44 -3.34 15.26
N GLY A 43 -5.45 -3.24 13.92
CA GLY A 43 -4.30 -2.78 13.13
C GLY A 43 -3.83 -1.35 13.48
N LEU A 44 -4.74 -0.44 13.86
CA LEU A 44 -4.34 0.91 14.28
C LEU A 44 -3.66 0.93 15.65
N ASP A 45 -4.09 0.09 16.58
CA ASP A 45 -3.44 -0.01 17.89
C ASP A 45 -2.04 -0.59 17.73
N LEU A 46 -1.90 -1.64 16.92
CA LEU A 46 -0.60 -2.19 16.54
C LEU A 46 0.31 -1.14 15.89
N ALA A 47 -0.24 -0.30 15.00
CA ALA A 47 0.53 0.77 14.37
C ALA A 47 1.12 1.74 15.41
N ARG A 48 0.36 2.11 16.45
CA ARG A 48 0.84 2.96 17.54
C ARG A 48 1.94 2.27 18.34
N GLU A 49 1.72 1.03 18.72
CA GLU A 49 2.71 0.22 19.46
C GLU A 49 4.04 0.10 18.69
N LEU A 50 3.99 -0.10 17.37
CA LEU A 50 5.19 -0.16 16.54
C LEU A 50 5.96 1.17 16.55
N ARG A 51 5.26 2.30 16.47
CA ARG A 51 5.86 3.64 16.54
C ARG A 51 6.48 3.92 17.90
N GLU A 52 5.82 3.54 18.99
CA GLU A 52 6.34 3.63 20.36
C GLU A 52 7.62 2.80 20.54
N ARG A 53 7.72 1.66 19.83
CA ARG A 53 8.91 0.80 19.78
C ARG A 53 9.98 1.28 18.79
N GLY A 54 9.84 2.49 18.24
CA GLY A 54 10.79 3.09 17.31
C GLY A 54 10.82 2.44 15.92
N LYS A 55 9.83 1.61 15.58
CA LYS A 55 9.70 1.03 14.24
C LYS A 55 9.01 2.04 13.31
N ARG A 56 9.33 1.98 12.02
CA ARG A 56 8.63 2.71 10.97
C ARG A 56 7.31 2.03 10.63
N VAL A 57 6.31 2.82 10.24
CA VAL A 57 4.96 2.35 9.90
C VAL A 57 4.48 2.94 8.58
N PHE A 58 4.04 2.07 7.69
CA PHE A 58 3.35 2.40 6.45
C PHE A 58 1.89 1.99 6.60
N LEU A 59 0.98 2.95 6.67
CA LEU A 59 -0.46 2.71 6.62
C LEU A 59 -0.95 2.67 5.17
N ASP A 60 -1.27 1.48 4.69
CA ASP A 60 -1.81 1.27 3.35
C ASP A 60 -3.35 1.28 3.37
N MET A 61 -3.91 2.47 3.61
CA MET A 61 -5.35 2.69 3.84
C MET A 61 -6.13 2.97 2.56
N LYS A 62 -5.46 3.51 1.53
CA LYS A 62 -6.07 3.93 0.27
C LYS A 62 -7.32 4.79 0.52
N LEU A 63 -7.19 5.85 1.32
CA LEU A 63 -8.32 6.71 1.66
C LEU A 63 -8.92 7.32 0.39
N PHE A 64 -10.26 7.28 0.30
CA PHE A 64 -11.03 7.89 -0.79
C PHE A 64 -12.42 8.25 -0.27
N ASP A 65 -12.68 9.56 -0.13
CA ASP A 65 -13.93 10.11 0.36
C ASP A 65 -13.98 11.61 -0.02
N ILE A 66 -15.01 12.34 0.41
CA ILE A 66 -15.07 13.79 0.32
C ILE A 66 -13.92 14.44 1.10
N GLY A 67 -13.50 15.63 0.65
CA GLY A 67 -12.29 16.28 1.16
C GLY A 67 -12.28 16.52 2.68
N ALA A 68 -13.42 16.87 3.28
CA ALA A 68 -13.51 17.07 4.73
C ALA A 68 -13.22 15.77 5.52
N THR A 69 -13.76 14.64 5.07
CA THR A 69 -13.54 13.32 5.68
C THR A 69 -12.09 12.89 5.54
N VAL A 70 -11.51 13.01 4.33
CA VAL A 70 -10.10 12.67 4.09
C VAL A 70 -9.17 13.55 4.93
N THR A 71 -9.46 14.86 5.04
CA THR A 71 -8.71 15.79 5.90
C THR A 71 -8.76 15.36 7.36
N ALA A 72 -9.95 15.04 7.88
CA ALA A 72 -10.13 14.62 9.26
C ALA A 72 -9.41 13.29 9.55
N ALA A 73 -9.52 12.32 8.63
CA ALA A 73 -8.84 11.03 8.74
C ALA A 73 -7.31 11.19 8.72
N ALA A 74 -6.77 11.92 7.75
CA ALA A 74 -5.33 12.16 7.65
C ALA A 74 -4.78 12.90 8.88
N ARG A 75 -5.51 13.88 9.41
CA ARG A 75 -5.17 14.58 10.67
C ARG A 75 -5.15 13.62 11.85
N GLY A 76 -6.19 12.81 11.99
CA GLY A 76 -6.31 11.82 13.06
C GLY A 76 -5.16 10.80 13.02
N LEU A 77 -4.83 10.27 11.84
CA LEU A 77 -3.73 9.33 11.68
C LEU A 77 -2.37 9.98 11.95
N ALA A 78 -2.14 11.21 11.46
CA ALA A 78 -0.91 11.94 11.70
C ALA A 78 -0.70 12.24 13.20
N ALA A 79 -1.75 12.62 13.91
CA ALA A 79 -1.68 12.97 15.33
C ALA A 79 -1.57 11.76 16.27
N ASN A 80 -2.32 10.68 15.98
CA ASN A 80 -2.44 9.54 16.90
C ASN A 80 -1.50 8.39 16.58
N VAL A 81 -1.05 8.27 15.33
CA VAL A 81 -0.13 7.20 14.90
C VAL A 81 1.19 7.78 14.43
N ALA A 82 1.18 8.93 13.74
CA ALA A 82 2.36 9.50 13.08
C ALA A 82 3.08 8.50 12.15
N PRO A 83 2.37 7.92 11.17
CA PRO A 83 2.97 6.95 10.26
C PRO A 83 4.00 7.64 9.35
N ASP A 84 4.98 6.88 8.89
CA ASP A 84 5.97 7.36 7.93
C ASP A 84 5.33 7.56 6.56
N PHE A 85 4.49 6.61 6.13
CA PHE A 85 3.74 6.66 4.86
C PHE A 85 2.24 6.42 5.09
N LEU A 86 1.40 7.11 4.30
CA LEU A 86 -0.05 6.93 4.24
C LEU A 86 -0.51 6.90 2.77
N THR A 87 -1.21 5.84 2.33
CA THR A 87 -1.80 5.80 0.99
C THR A 87 -3.17 6.46 0.92
N VAL A 88 -3.41 7.19 -0.18
CA VAL A 88 -4.72 7.75 -0.58
C VAL A 88 -4.94 7.52 -2.07
N HIS A 89 -6.18 7.54 -2.56
CA HIS A 89 -6.43 7.54 -4.01
C HIS A 89 -5.92 8.82 -4.66
N GLY A 90 -5.34 8.69 -5.85
CA GLY A 90 -4.63 9.75 -6.58
C GLY A 90 -5.52 10.81 -7.23
N ASP A 91 -6.80 10.87 -6.86
CA ASP A 91 -7.71 11.91 -7.31
C ASP A 91 -7.28 13.26 -6.71
N PRO A 92 -7.11 14.32 -7.52
CA PRO A 92 -6.47 15.56 -7.05
C PRO A 92 -7.08 16.16 -5.79
N GLN A 93 -8.41 16.13 -5.65
CA GLN A 93 -9.09 16.62 -4.45
C GLN A 93 -8.77 15.80 -3.19
N VAL A 94 -8.57 14.49 -3.33
CA VAL A 94 -8.30 13.57 -2.22
C VAL A 94 -6.87 13.74 -1.75
N VAL A 95 -5.94 13.85 -2.71
CA VAL A 95 -4.54 14.11 -2.43
C VAL A 95 -4.36 15.46 -1.72
N ALA A 96 -5.02 16.52 -2.20
CA ALA A 96 -4.98 17.84 -1.56
C ALA A 96 -5.57 17.81 -0.13
N ALA A 97 -6.70 17.12 0.06
CA ALA A 97 -7.32 16.96 1.37
C ALA A 97 -6.42 16.19 2.36
N ALA A 98 -5.76 15.13 1.90
CA ALA A 98 -4.83 14.35 2.71
C ALA A 98 -3.62 15.17 3.14
N ALA A 99 -3.05 15.95 2.22
CA ALA A 99 -1.95 16.87 2.50
C ALA A 99 -2.35 17.95 3.52
N LEU A 100 -3.55 18.54 3.36
CA LEU A 100 -4.11 19.50 4.31
C LEU A 100 -4.33 18.87 5.70
N GLY A 101 -4.87 17.66 5.76
CA GLY A 101 -5.14 16.95 7.00
C GLY A 101 -3.86 16.59 7.76
N ARG A 102 -2.86 16.09 7.03
CA ARG A 102 -1.51 15.84 7.55
C ARG A 102 -0.89 17.10 8.16
N GLY A 103 -1.07 18.25 7.53
CA GLY A 103 -0.42 19.50 7.94
C GLY A 103 1.10 19.37 7.92
N GLY A 104 1.78 19.90 8.95
CA GLY A 104 3.24 19.84 9.08
C GLY A 104 3.81 18.51 9.59
N ALA A 105 3.00 17.46 9.72
CA ALA A 105 3.50 16.15 10.14
C ALA A 105 4.43 15.53 9.09
N ARG A 106 5.44 14.77 9.53
CA ARG A 106 6.45 14.12 8.65
C ARG A 106 5.89 13.00 7.76
N THR A 107 4.64 12.60 7.96
CA THR A 107 3.98 11.55 7.17
C THR A 107 4.03 11.90 5.69
N ARG A 108 4.51 11.00 4.84
CA ARG A 108 4.43 11.18 3.38
C ARG A 108 3.16 10.58 2.83
N ILE A 109 2.45 11.35 2.02
CA ILE A 109 1.24 10.90 1.34
C ILE A 109 1.63 10.22 0.03
N LEU A 110 1.17 8.99 -0.16
CA LEU A 110 1.41 8.20 -1.37
C LEU A 110 0.10 8.07 -2.16
N ALA A 111 0.07 8.64 -3.37
CA ALA A 111 -1.10 8.61 -4.24
C ALA A 111 -1.16 7.31 -5.04
N VAL A 112 -2.29 6.61 -4.93
CA VAL A 112 -2.60 5.40 -5.70
C VAL A 112 -3.36 5.78 -6.96
N THR A 113 -2.75 5.61 -8.13
CA THR A 113 -3.36 6.01 -9.41
C THR A 113 -4.43 5.04 -9.87
N VAL A 114 -4.06 3.78 -10.10
CA VAL A 114 -4.94 2.67 -10.45
C VAL A 114 -4.52 1.47 -9.60
N LEU A 115 -5.50 0.73 -9.08
CA LEU A 115 -5.23 -0.48 -8.32
C LEU A 115 -4.79 -1.59 -9.27
N THR A 116 -3.79 -2.35 -8.83
CA THR A 116 -3.19 -3.44 -9.61
C THR A 116 -4.10 -4.63 -9.83
N SER A 117 -5.15 -4.72 -9.01
CA SER A 117 -6.21 -5.70 -9.13
C SER A 117 -7.19 -5.38 -10.25
N LEU A 118 -7.16 -4.15 -10.79
CA LEU A 118 -8.06 -3.73 -11.85
C LEU A 118 -7.44 -4.01 -13.21
N ASP A 119 -8.25 -4.53 -14.11
CA ASP A 119 -7.95 -4.62 -15.52
C ASP A 119 -8.76 -3.60 -16.35
N ARG A 120 -8.59 -3.65 -17.68
CA ARG A 120 -9.26 -2.72 -18.59
C ARG A 120 -10.78 -2.83 -18.49
N ALA A 121 -11.32 -4.04 -18.33
CA ALA A 121 -12.76 -4.26 -18.24
C ALA A 121 -13.33 -3.69 -16.94
N ASP A 122 -12.59 -3.74 -15.84
CA ASP A 122 -12.99 -3.11 -14.58
C ASP A 122 -13.08 -1.58 -14.71
N LEU A 123 -12.10 -0.96 -15.39
CA LEU A 123 -12.12 0.48 -15.65
C LEU A 123 -13.29 0.88 -16.56
N ASP A 124 -13.60 0.08 -17.57
CA ASP A 124 -14.73 0.30 -18.48
C ASP A 124 -16.07 0.22 -17.71
N ALA A 125 -16.21 -0.79 -16.84
CA ALA A 125 -17.36 -0.92 -15.95
C ALA A 125 -17.50 0.26 -14.97
N ALA A 126 -16.38 0.87 -14.59
CA ALA A 126 -16.33 2.09 -13.77
C ALA A 126 -16.49 3.39 -14.58
N LEU A 127 -16.79 3.31 -15.88
CA LEU A 127 -16.95 4.45 -16.79
C LEU A 127 -15.70 5.35 -16.86
N ILE A 128 -14.52 4.77 -16.63
CA ILE A 128 -13.25 5.46 -16.81
C ILE A 128 -12.93 5.49 -18.30
N ARG A 129 -12.43 6.65 -18.77
CA ARG A 129 -12.10 6.89 -20.19
C ARG A 129 -11.37 5.71 -20.86
N ASP A 130 -11.65 5.56 -22.14
CA ASP A 130 -10.94 4.62 -23.00
C ASP A 130 -9.44 4.93 -23.08
N GLY A 131 -8.65 3.92 -23.46
CA GLY A 131 -7.22 4.05 -23.69
C GLY A 131 -6.38 3.00 -22.95
N ASP A 132 -5.07 3.05 -23.22
CA ASP A 132 -4.10 2.15 -22.60
C ASP A 132 -4.00 2.39 -21.08
N MET A 133 -3.98 1.31 -20.31
CA MET A 133 -3.95 1.42 -18.84
C MET A 133 -2.66 2.06 -18.32
N ALA A 134 -1.51 1.78 -18.96
CA ALA A 134 -0.24 2.36 -18.52
C ALA A 134 -0.21 3.86 -18.77
N GLU A 135 -0.76 4.32 -19.91
CA GLU A 135 -0.92 5.74 -20.20
C GLU A 135 -1.82 6.44 -19.18
N ILE A 136 -2.97 5.84 -18.84
CA ILE A 136 -3.88 6.37 -17.82
C ILE A 136 -3.19 6.49 -16.46
N VAL A 137 -2.42 5.46 -16.07
CA VAL A 137 -1.63 5.47 -14.83
C VAL A 137 -0.62 6.62 -14.81
N VAL A 138 0.14 6.78 -15.90
CA VAL A 138 1.15 7.83 -16.02
C VAL A 138 0.52 9.23 -15.99
N GLU A 139 -0.60 9.43 -16.69
CA GLU A 139 -1.29 10.71 -16.69
C GLU A 139 -1.89 11.06 -15.33
N ARG A 140 -2.54 10.10 -14.66
CA ARG A 140 -3.03 10.29 -13.28
C ARG A 140 -1.87 10.64 -12.33
N ALA A 141 -0.71 10.01 -12.47
CA ALA A 141 0.48 10.35 -11.69
C ALA A 141 0.96 11.79 -11.96
N ARG A 142 0.94 12.26 -13.22
CA ARG A 142 1.30 13.64 -13.56
C ARG A 142 0.36 14.67 -12.94
N LEU A 143 -0.95 14.40 -12.90
CA LEU A 143 -1.94 15.31 -12.29
C LEU A 143 -1.73 15.48 -10.78
N VAL A 144 -1.30 14.42 -10.10
CA VAL A 144 -0.87 14.47 -8.70
C VAL A 144 0.38 15.36 -8.57
N LEU A 145 1.39 15.14 -9.42
CA LEU A 145 2.63 15.92 -9.40
C LEU A 145 2.43 17.40 -9.81
N ALA A 146 1.41 17.70 -10.62
CA ALA A 146 1.06 19.06 -11.05
C ALA A 146 0.29 19.86 -9.98
N ASN A 147 -0.16 19.20 -8.91
CA ASN A 147 -0.60 19.85 -7.66
C ASN A 147 0.40 19.57 -6.52
N PRO A 148 1.69 19.92 -6.68
CA PRO A 148 2.70 19.49 -5.74
C PRO A 148 2.57 20.27 -4.42
N ASP A 149 2.22 19.57 -3.35
CA ASP A 149 2.82 19.87 -2.05
C ASP A 149 4.30 19.43 -2.14
N PRO A 150 5.28 20.21 -1.66
CA PRO A 150 6.70 19.85 -1.68
C PRO A 150 7.05 18.46 -1.14
N ASP A 151 6.16 17.82 -0.37
CA ASP A 151 6.36 16.48 0.20
C ASP A 151 5.77 15.31 -0.62
N GLN A 152 5.15 15.58 -1.78
CA GLN A 152 4.31 14.59 -2.50
C GLN A 152 5.04 13.70 -3.51
N VAL A 153 6.37 13.61 -3.45
CA VAL A 153 7.15 12.85 -4.43
C VAL A 153 7.76 11.61 -3.80
N ALA A 154 7.07 10.48 -3.92
CA ALA A 154 7.77 9.22 -4.13
C ALA A 154 8.05 9.10 -5.64
N ARG A 155 9.25 9.53 -6.05
CA ARG A 155 9.83 9.14 -7.34
C ARG A 155 10.00 7.62 -7.32
N ASN A 156 8.99 6.96 -7.84
CA ASN A 156 9.01 5.76 -8.66
C ASN A 156 7.54 5.53 -9.03
N VAL A 157 7.15 5.90 -10.25
CA VAL A 157 5.93 5.34 -10.86
C VAL A 157 6.23 3.86 -11.04
N VAL A 158 6.08 3.08 -9.97
CA VAL A 158 5.93 1.65 -10.09
C VAL A 158 4.53 1.53 -10.67
N ALA A 159 4.44 1.29 -11.98
CA ALA A 159 3.32 0.53 -12.50
C ALA A 159 3.32 -0.73 -11.63
N LEU A 160 2.40 -0.77 -10.68
CA LEU A 160 2.37 -1.72 -9.57
C LEU A 160 1.98 -3.04 -10.27
N ARG A 161 2.98 -3.68 -10.86
CA ARG A 161 2.84 -4.89 -11.65
C ARG A 161 3.39 -6.10 -10.92
N GLU A 162 3.94 -5.93 -9.72
CA GLU A 162 4.34 -7.07 -8.91
C GLU A 162 4.00 -6.88 -7.42
N PRO A 163 3.44 -7.91 -6.76
CA PRO A 163 3.05 -7.89 -5.36
C PRO A 163 4.27 -7.74 -4.45
N VAL A 164 4.14 -6.90 -3.42
CA VAL A 164 5.07 -6.89 -2.27
C VAL A 164 5.00 -8.27 -1.61
N GLN A 165 6.10 -8.99 -1.63
CA GLN A 165 6.11 -10.37 -1.14
C GLN A 165 6.21 -10.45 0.37
N CYS A 166 5.38 -11.32 0.93
CA CYS A 166 5.48 -11.78 2.30
C CYS A 166 6.69 -12.72 2.41
N LEU A 167 7.67 -12.38 3.25
CA LEU A 167 8.71 -13.34 3.65
C LEU A 167 8.03 -14.41 4.51
N THR A 168 7.64 -15.52 3.87
CA THR A 168 7.28 -16.75 4.57
C THR A 168 8.58 -17.43 5.00
N GLY A 169 8.76 -17.56 6.31
CA GLY A 169 9.98 -18.10 6.88
C GLY A 169 10.14 -19.58 6.56
N GLN A 170 11.23 -19.94 5.89
CA GLN A 170 11.99 -21.17 6.11
C GLN A 170 13.49 -20.88 5.98
N GLU A 171 14.26 -21.54 6.84
CA GLU A 171 15.70 -21.42 7.08
C GLU A 171 16.59 -21.34 5.81
N PHE A 172 17.59 -20.45 5.79
CA PHE A 172 19.02 -20.78 5.93
C PHE A 172 19.89 -19.52 5.72
N LEU A 173 20.74 -19.22 6.71
CA LEU A 173 21.91 -18.35 6.54
C LEU A 173 22.93 -19.10 5.66
N GLY A 174 23.24 -18.57 4.48
CA GLY A 174 24.27 -19.14 3.60
C GLY A 174 24.70 -18.14 2.52
N ASP A 175 25.86 -17.53 2.76
CA ASP A 175 26.76 -16.85 1.84
C ASP A 175 26.34 -15.54 1.14
N LEU A 176 27.07 -14.48 1.53
CA LEU A 176 27.10 -13.15 0.93
C LEU A 176 27.78 -13.20 -0.45
N THR A 177 27.16 -12.63 -1.49
CA THR A 177 27.82 -11.76 -2.47
C THR A 177 26.80 -10.78 -3.09
N LEU A 178 27.13 -9.49 -3.01
CA LEU A 178 26.62 -8.25 -3.66
C LEU A 178 25.99 -8.46 -5.07
N GLU A 179 25.08 -7.64 -5.62
CA GLU A 179 24.83 -6.20 -5.51
C GLU A 179 23.45 -5.85 -6.16
N LEU A 180 22.85 -4.73 -5.73
CA LEU A 180 21.79 -3.92 -6.38
C LEU A 180 20.94 -4.56 -7.51
N ASP A 181 19.77 -5.11 -7.17
CA ASP A 181 18.52 -4.66 -7.79
C ASP A 181 17.32 -5.10 -6.97
N ALA A 182 16.39 -4.16 -6.83
CA ALA A 182 15.25 -4.24 -5.95
C ALA A 182 14.23 -5.28 -6.47
N VAL A 183 13.82 -6.15 -5.54
CA VAL A 183 12.60 -6.98 -5.60
C VAL A 183 12.64 -8.09 -6.64
N ARG A 184 12.93 -9.30 -6.18
CA ARG A 184 12.77 -10.53 -6.96
C ARG A 184 11.75 -11.44 -6.31
N SER A 185 10.89 -12.01 -7.16
CA SER A 185 9.70 -12.74 -6.80
C SER A 185 9.93 -14.19 -6.34
N VAL A 186 9.28 -14.64 -5.25
CA VAL A 186 8.83 -16.01 -4.99
C VAL A 186 7.36 -16.05 -4.52
N LEU A 187 6.55 -16.76 -5.33
CA LEU A 187 5.15 -17.10 -5.13
C LEU A 187 4.94 -17.92 -3.85
N HIS A 188 3.98 -17.52 -3.02
CA HIS A 188 2.98 -18.45 -2.49
C HIS A 188 1.70 -17.66 -2.20
N HIS A 189 0.66 -17.92 -2.99
CA HIS A 189 -0.68 -18.33 -2.57
C HIS A 189 -1.61 -18.44 -3.80
N GLY A 190 -2.14 -19.65 -3.98
CA GLY A 190 -3.48 -19.89 -4.54
C GLY A 190 -3.75 -19.45 -5.98
N PHE A 191 -3.21 -20.17 -6.95
CA PHE A 191 -3.93 -20.39 -8.21
C PHE A 191 -5.28 -21.04 -7.85
N HIS A 192 -6.38 -20.30 -7.92
CA HIS A 192 -7.69 -20.90 -8.18
C HIS A 192 -7.84 -20.98 -9.70
N PRO A 193 -7.84 -22.18 -10.31
CA PRO A 193 -8.07 -22.30 -11.74
C PRO A 193 -9.55 -22.09 -12.04
N SER A 194 -9.82 -21.43 -13.17
CA SER A 194 -11.09 -21.30 -13.88
C SER A 194 -12.13 -20.29 -13.33
N LYS A 195 -12.09 -19.05 -13.86
CA LYS A 195 -13.34 -18.47 -14.37
C LYS A 195 -13.72 -19.30 -15.59
N ALA A 196 -14.42 -20.41 -15.35
CA ALA A 196 -14.93 -21.26 -16.40
C ALA A 196 -15.84 -20.43 -17.32
N ARG A 197 -15.36 -20.13 -18.54
CA ARG A 197 -16.25 -19.81 -19.66
C ARG A 197 -17.19 -21.00 -19.84
N ARG A 198 -18.50 -20.79 -19.74
CA ARG A 198 -19.48 -21.66 -20.40
C ARG A 198 -20.05 -20.92 -21.61
N PRO A 199 -20.02 -21.52 -22.80
CA PRO A 199 -20.75 -21.00 -23.96
C PRO A 199 -22.21 -21.51 -23.94
N GLY A 200 -23.15 -20.59 -24.20
CA GLY A 200 -24.35 -20.87 -24.98
C GLY A 200 -25.62 -21.40 -24.27
N GLN A 201 -26.74 -20.84 -24.76
CA GLN A 201 -28.12 -21.32 -24.80
C GLN A 201 -29.00 -21.13 -23.56
N PHE A 202 -30.02 -20.26 -23.70
CA PHE A 202 -31.42 -20.69 -23.78
C PHE A 202 -32.21 -19.72 -24.67
N HIS A 203 -32.92 -20.28 -25.67
CA HIS A 203 -34.06 -19.66 -26.33
C HIS A 203 -35.27 -19.71 -25.39
N SER A 204 -36.05 -18.64 -25.33
CA SER A 204 -37.48 -18.57 -25.71
C SER A 204 -37.98 -17.14 -25.54
#